data_AF-A0A0J6VWC6-F1
#
_entry.id   AF-A0A0J6VWC6-F1
#
_cell.length_a   1.000
_cell.length_b   1.000
_cell.length_c   1.000
_cell.angle_alpha   90.00
_cell.angle_beta   90.00
_cell.angle_gamma   90.00
#
_symmetry.space_group_name_H-M   'P 1'
#
loop_
_entity.id
_entity.type
_entity.pdbx_description
1 polymer ?
#
loop_
_entity_poly.entity_id
_entity_poly.type
_entity_poly.pdbx_seq_one_letter_code
_entity_poly.pdbx_strand_id
1 'polypeptide(L)'
;MAGIPRWLRVVLICDRAGSSWYVGTGFFFAPVLAVVSPWPTLTAALWVVIGLTGLWLGLLGVAMATGLTMVLRSGGEIGEDYWRSIIDYPAG
;
A
#
# COMPACT_ATOMS: atom_id res chain seq x y z
N MET A 1 2.70 20.73 -19.07
CA MET A 1 2.88 19.26 -19.08
C MET A 1 3.85 18.86 -17.97
N ALA A 2 3.47 18.99 -16.70
CA ALA A 2 4.29 18.50 -15.59
C ALA A 2 4.02 16.99 -15.48
N GLY A 3 4.92 16.19 -16.06
CA GLY A 3 4.76 14.74 -16.18
C GLY A 3 4.72 14.09 -14.81
N ILE A 4 3.54 13.62 -14.42
CA ILE A 4 3.39 12.99 -13.11
C ILE A 4 4.08 11.63 -13.16
N PRO A 5 4.99 11.33 -12.22
CA PRO A 5 5.85 10.17 -12.39
C PRO A 5 5.03 8.87 -12.35
N ARG A 6 5.09 8.08 -13.43
CA ARG A 6 4.35 6.80 -13.54
C ARG A 6 4.63 5.84 -12.39
N TRP A 7 5.78 5.95 -11.73
CA TRP A 7 6.14 5.15 -10.55
C TRP A 7 5.24 5.44 -9.34
N LEU A 8 4.73 6.67 -9.20
CA LEU A 8 3.83 7.04 -8.10
C LEU A 8 2.49 6.31 -8.19
N ARG A 9 1.96 6.15 -9.41
CA ARG A 9 0.73 5.39 -9.64
C ARG A 9 0.90 3.93 -9.26
N VAL A 10 2.05 3.32 -9.57
CA VAL A 10 2.35 1.95 -9.18
C VAL A 10 2.43 1.84 -7.66
N VAL A 11 3.10 2.78 -6.98
CA VAL A 11 3.17 2.82 -5.51
C VAL A 11 1.79 2.90 -4.87
N LEU A 12 0.89 3.76 -5.38
CA LEU A 12 -0.46 3.91 -4.83
C LEU A 12 -1.35 2.68 -5.05
N ILE A 13 -1.26 2.02 -6.21
CA ILE A 13 -1.97 0.76 -6.47
C ILE A 13 -1.45 -0.34 -5.54
N CYS A 14 -0.13 -0.45 -5.39
CA CYS A 14 0.50 -1.41 -4.50
C CYS A 14 0.18 -1.15 -3.03
N ASP A 15 0.13 0.11 -2.58
CA ASP A 15 -0.22 0.49 -1.21
C ASP A 15 -1.67 0.12 -0.88
N ARG A 16 -2.60 0.43 -1.79
CA ARG A 16 -4.03 0.11 -1.62
C ARG A 16 -4.27 -1.40 -1.63
N ALA A 17 -3.67 -2.12 -2.57
CA ALA A 17 -3.81 -3.58 -2.69
C ALA A 17 -3.12 -4.31 -1.53
N GLY A 18 -1.93 -3.84 -1.13
CA GLY A 18 -1.19 -4.39 -0.01
C GLY A 18 -1.92 -4.16 1.32
N SER A 19 -2.45 -2.96 1.54
CA SER A 19 -3.18 -2.62 2.77
C SER A 19 -4.50 -3.38 2.88
N SER A 20 -5.27 -3.53 1.79
CA SER A 20 -6.52 -4.29 1.81
C SER A 20 -6.29 -5.78 2.08
N TRP A 21 -5.25 -6.35 1.47
CA TRP A 21 -4.83 -7.72 1.72
C TRP A 21 -4.33 -7.92 3.15
N TYR A 22 -3.55 -6.98 3.69
CA TYR A 22 -3.01 -7.05 5.05
C TYR A 22 -4.11 -6.99 6.12
N VAL A 23 -5.11 -6.11 5.94
CA VAL A 23 -6.27 -6.06 6.83
C VAL A 23 -7.12 -7.33 6.72
N GLY A 24 -7.35 -7.82 5.49
CA GLY A 24 -8.10 -9.07 5.26
C GLY A 24 -7.41 -10.28 5.88
N THR A 25 -6.12 -10.46 5.64
CA THR A 25 -5.32 -11.56 6.21
C THR A 25 -5.14 -11.44 7.72
N GLY A 26 -5.01 -10.23 8.25
CA GLY A 26 -4.99 -9.96 9.69
C GLY A 26 -6.24 -10.44 10.43
N PHE A 27 -7.42 -10.30 9.82
CA PHE A 27 -8.67 -10.76 10.43
C PHE A 27 -8.75 -12.29 10.55
N PHE A 28 -8.27 -13.02 9.54
CA PHE A 28 -8.18 -14.49 9.57
C PHE A 28 -6.99 -15.02 10.37
N PHE A 29 -6.08 -14.14 10.80
CA PHE A 29 -4.86 -14.52 11.50
C PHE A 29 -5.11 -15.06 12.91
N ALA A 30 -6.07 -14.48 13.64
CA ALA A 30 -6.41 -14.91 14.99
C ALA A 30 -6.91 -16.37 15.08
N PRO A 31 -7.88 -16.82 14.26
CA PRO A 31 -8.27 -18.24 14.26
C PRO A 31 -7.15 -19.16 13.76
N VAL A 32 -6.35 -18.74 12.78
CA VAL A 32 -5.19 -19.54 12.31
C VAL A 32 -4.14 -19.69 13.41
N LEU A 33 -3.80 -18.62 14.13
CA LEU A 33 -2.88 -18.68 15.27
C LEU A 33 -3.42 -19.56 16.41
N ALA A 34 -4.73 -19.56 16.66
CA ALA A 34 -5.33 -20.43 17.67
C ALA A 34 -5.14 -21.92 17.32
N VAL A 35 -5.26 -22.29 16.05
CA VAL A 35 -5.02 -23.66 15.56
C VAL A 35 -3.54 -24.01 15.55
N VAL A 36 -2.68 -23.05 15.20
CA VAL A 36 -1.23 -23.23 15.02
C VAL A 36 -0.44 -23.09 16.34
N SER A 37 -1.07 -22.59 17.40
CA SER A 37 -0.48 -22.38 18.73
C SER A 37 0.40 -23.53 19.28
N PRO A 38 0.11 -24.82 19.02
CA PRO A 38 0.97 -25.92 19.47
C PRO A 38 2.33 -26.02 18.75
N TRP A 39 2.52 -25.33 17.61
CA TRP A 39 3.71 -25.39 16.77
C TRP A 39 4.47 -24.05 16.75
N PRO A 40 5.52 -23.91 17.57
CA PRO A 40 6.29 -22.67 17.69
C PRO A 40 6.92 -22.23 16.37
N THR A 41 7.43 -23.18 15.58
CA THR A 41 8.08 -22.90 14.29
C THR A 41 7.13 -22.27 13.29
N LEU A 42 5.88 -22.75 13.26
CA LEU A 42 4.85 -22.34 12.32
C LEU A 42 4.28 -20.97 12.74
N THR A 43 4.16 -20.72 14.05
CA THR A 43 3.87 -19.40 14.62
C THR A 43 4.97 -18.38 14.32
N ALA A 44 6.24 -18.77 14.43
CA ALA A 44 7.37 -17.89 14.08
C ALA A 44 7.38 -17.52 12.59
N ALA A 45 7.12 -18.48 11.70
CA ALA A 45 7.00 -18.23 10.27
C ALA A 45 5.87 -17.23 9.96
N LEU A 46 4.71 -17.37 10.62
CA LEU A 46 3.59 -16.44 10.52
C LEU A 46 3.98 -15.01 10.94
N TRP A 47 4.69 -14.85 12.06
CA TRP A 47 5.19 -13.54 12.49
C TRP A 47 6.20 -12.93 11.51
N VAL A 48 7.09 -13.73 10.92
CA VAL A 48 8.03 -13.27 9.88
C VAL A 48 7.27 -12.77 8.65
N VAL A 49 6.24 -13.50 8.22
CA VAL A 49 5.40 -13.07 7.08
C VAL A 49 4.69 -11.76 7.39
N ILE A 50 4.11 -11.59 8.58
CA ILE A 50 3.51 -10.32 9.00
C ILE A 50 4.57 -9.21 8.95
N GLY A 51 5.73 -9.43 9.56
CA GLY A 51 6.80 -8.44 9.63
C GLY A 51 7.30 -8.00 8.25
N LEU A 52 7.50 -8.94 7.33
CA LEU A 52 7.88 -8.66 5.94
C LEU A 52 6.79 -7.88 5.21
N THR A 53 5.52 -8.25 5.40
CA THR A 53 4.40 -7.55 4.76
C THR A 53 4.26 -6.14 5.31
N GLY A 54 4.38 -5.95 6.64
CA GLY A 54 4.38 -4.64 7.28
C GLY A 54 5.56 -3.76 6.86
N LEU A 55 6.76 -4.35 6.74
CA LEU A 55 7.95 -3.64 6.24
C LEU A 55 7.74 -3.16 4.79
N TRP A 56 7.19 -4.02 3.93
CA TRP A 56 6.87 -3.67 2.55
C TRP A 56 5.85 -2.52 2.47
N LEU A 57 4.78 -2.56 3.29
CA LEU A 57 3.81 -1.47 3.39
C LEU A 57 4.44 -0.18 3.91
N GLY A 58 5.33 -0.26 4.91
CA GLY A 58 6.07 0.89 5.41
C GLY A 58 6.93 1.56 4.33
N LEU A 59 7.61 0.77 3.50
CA LEU A 59 8.40 1.27 2.36
C LEU A 59 7.50 1.96 1.33
N LEU A 60 6.33 1.40 1.03
CA LEU A 60 5.36 2.00 0.12
C LEU A 60 4.78 3.32 0.68
N GLY A 61 4.51 3.38 1.99
CA GLY A 61 4.07 4.60 2.66
C GLY A 61 5.09 5.74 2.59
N VAL A 62 6.38 5.43 2.81
CA VAL A 62 7.49 6.41 2.65
C VAL A 62 7.58 6.89 1.21
N ALA A 63 7.46 5.98 0.24
CA ALA A 63 7.46 6.32 -1.18
C ALA A 63 6.30 7.26 -1.54
N MET A 64 5.09 7.01 -1.02
CA MET A 64 3.91 7.85 -1.22
C MET A 64 4.10 9.26 -0.63
N ALA A 65 4.56 9.35 0.62
CA ALA A 65 4.83 10.63 1.29
C ALA A 65 5.89 11.45 0.53
N THR A 66 6.95 10.80 0.04
CA THR A 66 8.01 11.45 -0.73
C THR A 66 7.49 12.01 -2.04
N GLY A 67 6.69 11.23 -2.76
CA GLY A 67 6.12 11.66 -4.03
C GLY A 67 5.10 12.79 -3.89
N LEU A 68 4.27 12.76 -2.85
CA LEU A 68 3.38 13.90 -2.53
C LEU A 68 4.19 15.15 -2.20
N THR A 69 5.25 15.00 -1.40
CA THR A 69 6.14 16.12 -1.04
C THR A 69 6.83 16.73 -2.25
N MET A 70 7.28 15.91 -3.22
CA MET A 70 7.84 16.39 -4.49
C MET A 70 6.82 17.18 -5.32
N VAL A 71 5.57 16.69 -5.40
CA VAL A 71 4.49 17.38 -6.12
C VAL A 71 4.21 18.74 -5.48
N LEU A 72 4.04 18.79 -4.15
CA LEU A 72 3.82 20.03 -3.42
C LEU A 72 4.99 21.02 -3.57
N ARG A 73 6.25 20.53 -3.55
CA ARG A 73 7.45 21.34 -3.77
C ARG A 73 7.55 21.93 -5.18
N SER A 74 6.96 21.28 -6.18
CA SER A 74 7.04 21.73 -7.58
C SER A 74 6.15 22.95 -7.88
N GLY A 75 5.33 23.41 -6.92
CA GLY A 75 4.45 24.58 -7.09
C GLY A 75 3.30 24.37 -8.09
N GLY A 76 3.11 23.14 -8.59
CA GLY A 76 2.02 22.80 -9.51
C GLY A 76 0.73 22.49 -8.76
N GLU A 77 -0.32 23.27 -9.01
CA GLU A 77 -1.69 22.82 -8.75
C GLU A 77 -1.88 21.45 -9.40
N ILE A 78 -2.37 20.47 -8.64
CA ILE A 78 -2.67 19.14 -9.16
C ILE A 78 -3.84 19.30 -10.13
N GLY A 79 -3.53 19.43 -11.42
CA GLY A 79 -4.53 19.61 -12.48
C GLY A 79 -5.56 18.49 -12.49
N GLU A 80 -6.82 18.85 -12.69
CA GLU A 80 -8.01 18.00 -12.63
C GLU A 80 -7.91 16.74 -13.52
N ASP A 81 -7.13 16.83 -14.60
CA ASP A 81 -6.79 15.73 -15.50
C ASP A 81 -6.06 14.58 -14.80
N TYR A 82 -5.24 14.87 -13.79
CA TYR A 82 -4.54 13.84 -13.02
C TYR A 82 -5.48 13.08 -12.07
N TRP A 83 -6.38 13.80 -11.40
CA TRP A 83 -7.39 13.20 -10.52
C TRP A 83 -8.31 12.25 -11.29
N ARG A 84 -8.75 12.66 -12.49
CA ARG A 84 -9.53 11.80 -13.39
C ARG A 84 -8.81 10.51 -13.76
N SER A 85 -7.50 10.59 -13.97
CA SER A 85 -6.69 9.44 -14.36
C SER A 85 -6.47 8.41 -13.23
N ILE A 86 -6.66 8.81 -11.97
CA ILE A 86 -6.51 7.95 -10.79
C ILE A 86 -7.86 7.33 -10.39
N ILE A 87 -8.96 8.05 -10.57
CA ILE A 87 -10.26 7.67 -10.01
C ILE A 87 -11.13 6.83 -10.97
N ASP A 88 -10.76 6.63 -12.25
CA ASP A 88 -11.65 6.01 -13.25
C ASP A 88 -13.06 6.61 -13.16
N TYR A 89 -13.14 7.94 -13.26
CA TYR A 89 -14.44 8.60 -13.34
C TYR A 89 -15.11 8.12 -14.64
N PRO A 90 -16.32 7.51 -14.60
CA PRO A 90 -17.02 7.17 -15.82
C PRO A 90 -17.28 8.47 -16.57
N ALA A 91 -16.86 8.53 -17.83
CA ALA A 91 -17.29 9.60 -18.71
C ALA A 91 -18.74 9.32 -19.09
N GLY A 92 -19.69 9.97 -18.40
CA GLY A 92 -21.11 9.96 -18.76
C GLY A 92 -22.01 9.56 -17.61
#